data_AF-A0A542IV68-F1
#
_entry.id   AF-A0A542IV68-F1
#
_cell.length_a   1.000
_cell.length_b   1.000
_cell.length_c   1.000
_cell.angle_alpha   90.00
_cell.angle_beta   90.00
_cell.angle_gamma   90.00
#
_symmetry.space_group_name_H-M   'P 1'
#
loop_
_entity.id
_entity.type
_entity.pdbx_description
1 polymer ?
#
loop_
_entity_poly.entity_id
_entity_poly.type
_entity_poly.pdbx_seq_one_letter_code
_entity_poly.pdbx_strand_id
1 'polypeptide(L)'
;MSRVSLPNRSLPSQARPGNPAVVGPASTSGNFCGNCGEPSDGGDGPPSDVHQRCGERLAMEPPRYCAACRRRMKVQVTPLGWRAECSRHGVIAS
;
A
#
# COMPACT_ATOMS: atom_id res chain seq x y z
N MET A 1 -20.94 -58.19 -14.70
CA MET A 1 -20.12 -57.43 -13.73
C MET A 1 -18.84 -56.97 -14.44
N SER A 2 -18.92 -55.91 -15.23
CA SER A 2 -17.80 -55.42 -16.03
C SER A 2 -17.56 -53.96 -15.68
N ARG A 3 -16.48 -53.69 -14.94
CA ARG A 3 -16.06 -52.34 -14.58
C ARG A 3 -15.37 -51.71 -15.78
N VAL A 4 -16.06 -50.79 -16.45
CA VAL A 4 -15.46 -49.94 -17.49
C VAL A 4 -14.56 -48.90 -16.81
N SER A 5 -13.26 -48.99 -17.07
CA SER A 5 -12.24 -48.04 -16.60
C SER A 5 -12.39 -46.68 -17.29
N LEU A 6 -12.49 -45.60 -16.50
CA LEU A 6 -12.44 -44.22 -17.00
C LEU A 6 -10.97 -43.77 -17.17
N PRO A 7 -10.59 -43.12 -18.28
CA PRO A 7 -9.26 -42.54 -18.40
C PRO A 7 -9.13 -41.25 -17.58
N ASN A 8 -8.12 -41.22 -16.71
CA ASN A 8 -7.71 -40.07 -15.92
C ASN A 8 -7.16 -38.96 -16.84
N ARG A 9 -7.95 -37.89 -17.04
CA ARG A 9 -7.54 -36.72 -17.83
C ARG A 9 -7.03 -35.64 -16.87
N SER A 10 -5.74 -35.73 -16.56
CA SER A 10 -5.02 -34.70 -15.80
C SER A 10 -4.99 -33.39 -16.61
N LEU A 11 -5.54 -32.32 -16.04
CA LEU A 11 -5.46 -30.97 -16.58
C LEU A 11 -4.07 -30.38 -16.28
N PRO A 12 -3.36 -29.77 -17.24
CA PRO A 12 -2.16 -29.01 -16.93
C PRO A 12 -2.53 -27.69 -16.23
N SER A 13 -1.88 -27.44 -15.09
CA SER A 13 -1.91 -26.14 -14.40
C SER A 13 -1.24 -25.08 -15.28
N GLN A 14 -2.03 -24.20 -15.86
CA GLN A 14 -1.52 -23.05 -16.58
C GLN A 14 -1.09 -21.98 -15.57
N ALA A 15 0.23 -21.86 -15.43
CA ALA A 15 0.92 -20.85 -14.63
C ALA A 15 0.51 -19.44 -15.06
N ARG A 16 0.28 -18.56 -14.09
CA ARG A 16 0.04 -17.12 -14.32
C ARG A 16 1.37 -16.47 -14.70
N PRO A 17 1.47 -15.67 -15.76
CA PRO A 17 2.64 -14.84 -15.97
C PRO A 17 2.67 -13.75 -14.89
N GLY A 18 3.60 -13.86 -13.96
CA GLY A 18 4.04 -12.72 -13.15
C GLY A 18 4.75 -11.76 -14.08
N ASN A 19 4.18 -10.57 -14.27
CA ASN A 19 4.83 -9.51 -15.01
C ASN A 19 5.82 -8.81 -14.05
N PRO A 20 7.14 -8.87 -14.26
CA PRO A 20 8.06 -8.03 -13.50
C PRO A 20 7.96 -6.63 -14.08
N ALA A 21 7.02 -5.84 -13.57
CA ALA A 21 7.09 -4.40 -13.73
C ALA A 21 8.43 -3.96 -13.13
N VAL A 22 9.37 -3.69 -14.02
CA VAL A 22 10.61 -3.00 -13.74
C VAL A 22 10.23 -1.66 -13.11
N VAL A 23 10.26 -1.61 -11.78
CA VAL A 23 10.11 -0.36 -11.05
C VAL A 23 11.40 0.44 -11.23
N GLY A 24 11.40 1.31 -12.25
CA GLY A 24 12.21 2.52 -12.23
C GLY A 24 11.94 3.31 -10.94
N PRO A 25 12.81 4.26 -10.54
CA PRO A 25 12.77 4.86 -9.19
C PRO A 25 11.39 5.40 -8.88
N ALA A 26 10.67 4.62 -8.08
CA ALA A 26 9.30 4.87 -7.70
C ALA A 26 9.28 6.19 -6.94
N SER A 27 8.67 7.20 -7.55
CA SER A 27 7.92 8.18 -6.79
C SER A 27 7.12 7.41 -5.74
N THR A 28 7.27 7.79 -4.47
CA THR A 28 6.69 7.12 -3.29
C THR A 28 5.15 7.13 -3.33
N SER A 29 4.57 6.38 -4.26
CA SER A 29 3.17 5.98 -4.27
C SER A 29 3.03 5.04 -3.08
N GLY A 30 2.62 5.60 -1.95
CA GLY A 30 2.64 4.95 -0.66
C GLY A 30 1.85 3.63 -0.69
N ASN A 31 2.51 2.55 -0.28
CA ASN A 31 1.86 1.27 -0.02
C ASN A 31 0.83 1.35 1.12
N PHE A 32 0.88 2.40 1.95
CA PHE A 32 0.04 2.53 3.14
C PHE A 32 -0.52 3.95 3.28
N CYS A 33 -1.73 4.04 3.83
CA CYS A 33 -2.37 5.30 4.16
C CYS A 33 -1.69 5.98 5.37
N GLY A 34 -1.31 7.26 5.23
CA GLY A 34 -0.63 8.02 6.29
C GLY A 34 -1.48 8.33 7.52
N ASN A 35 -2.81 8.20 7.45
CA ASN A 35 -3.73 8.47 8.57
C ASN A 35 -4.17 7.19 9.30
N CYS A 36 -4.58 6.14 8.60
CA CYS A 36 -5.04 4.90 9.22
C CYS A 36 -3.98 3.77 9.25
N GLY A 37 -2.96 3.82 8.38
CA GLY A 37 -1.90 2.81 8.31
C GLY A 37 -2.28 1.53 7.55
N GLU A 38 -3.49 1.45 7.00
CA GLU A 38 -3.94 0.34 6.14
C GLU A 38 -3.26 0.38 4.77
N PRO A 39 -3.04 -0.79 4.15
CA PRO A 39 -2.44 -0.86 2.82
C PRO A 39 -3.37 -0.19 1.81
N SER A 40 -2.84 0.73 1.02
CA SER A 40 -3.54 1.25 -0.14
C SER A 40 -3.53 0.15 -1.20
N ASP A 41 -4.67 -0.16 -1.82
CA ASP A 41 -4.84 -1.29 -2.77
C ASP A 41 -4.03 -1.17 -4.09
N GLY A 42 -2.94 -0.40 -4.10
CA GLY A 42 -2.01 -0.32 -5.23
C GLY A 42 -2.59 0.36 -6.47
N GLY A 43 -3.72 1.06 -6.34
CA GLY A 43 -4.22 1.91 -7.41
C GLY A 43 -3.46 3.24 -7.45
N ASP A 44 -2.96 3.62 -8.62
CA ASP A 44 -2.49 4.98 -8.95
C ASP A 44 -3.62 6.05 -8.88
N GLY A 45 -4.82 5.65 -8.45
CA GLY A 45 -5.94 6.54 -8.23
C GLY A 45 -5.91 7.18 -6.85
N PRO A 46 -6.73 8.23 -6.62
CA PRO A 46 -7.01 8.70 -5.28
C PRO A 46 -7.41 7.49 -4.41
N PRO A 47 -7.18 7.58 -3.09
CA PRO A 47 -7.56 6.51 -2.19
C PRO A 47 -8.94 5.96 -2.58
N SER A 48 -9.07 4.64 -2.74
CA SER A 48 -10.37 3.96 -2.81
C SER A 48 -11.36 4.67 -1.89
N ASP A 49 -12.65 4.85 -2.23
CA ASP A 49 -13.63 5.65 -1.46
C ASP A 49 -13.47 5.60 0.08
N VAL A 50 -13.02 4.46 0.58
CA VAL A 50 -12.55 4.16 1.94
C VAL A 50 -11.52 5.16 2.54
N HIS A 51 -10.54 5.69 1.80
CA HIS A 51 -9.53 6.62 2.34
C HIS A 51 -9.62 8.07 1.81
N GLN A 52 -10.68 8.45 1.11
CA GLN A 52 -10.91 9.86 0.74
C GLN A 52 -10.92 10.75 1.99
N ARG A 53 -11.64 10.31 3.03
CA ARG A 53 -11.66 10.99 4.34
C ARG A 53 -10.29 11.03 5.03
N CYS A 54 -9.44 10.04 4.78
CA CYS A 54 -8.07 10.06 5.30
C CYS A 54 -7.22 11.10 4.59
N GLY A 55 -7.40 11.29 3.27
CA GLY A 55 -6.75 12.33 2.49
C GLY A 55 -7.11 13.74 2.99
N GLU A 56 -8.41 14.00 3.21
CA GLU A 56 -8.88 15.28 3.77
C GLU A 56 -8.28 15.55 5.15
N ARG A 57 -8.17 14.51 5.99
CA ARG A 57 -7.54 14.64 7.31
C ARG A 57 -6.05 14.89 7.22
N LEU A 58 -5.34 14.24 6.29
CA LEU A 58 -3.90 14.47 6.11
C LEU A 58 -3.56 15.89 5.60
N ALA A 59 -4.53 16.60 5.02
CA ALA A 59 -4.37 18.00 4.66
C ALA A 59 -4.41 18.93 5.89
N MET A 60 -5.13 18.55 6.95
CA MET A 60 -5.38 19.38 8.14
C MET A 60 -4.68 18.88 9.40
N GLU A 61 -4.32 17.60 9.45
CA GLU A 61 -3.68 16.90 10.55
C GLU A 61 -2.36 16.27 10.08
N PRO A 62 -1.33 16.25 10.93
CA PRO A 62 -0.07 15.60 10.61
C PRO A 62 -0.23 14.08 10.34
N PRO A 63 0.57 13.51 9.43
CA PRO A 63 0.57 12.08 9.16
C PRO A 63 0.99 11.29 10.39
N ARG A 64 0.18 10.29 10.76
CA ARG A 64 0.43 9.41 11.90
C ARG A 64 1.28 8.20 11.53
N TYR A 65 1.19 7.74 10.28
CA TYR A 65 1.85 6.54 9.78
C TYR A 65 2.71 6.82 8.56
N CYS A 66 3.81 6.08 8.45
CA CYS A 66 4.70 6.13 7.30
C CYS A 66 4.06 5.41 6.11
N ALA A 67 3.90 6.14 5.00
CA ALA A 67 3.32 5.60 3.76
C ALA A 67 4.14 4.46 3.11
N ALA A 68 5.41 4.29 3.51
CA ALA A 68 6.31 3.26 2.99
C ALA A 68 6.42 2.01 3.89
N CYS A 69 6.29 2.12 5.21
CA CYS A 69 6.46 0.96 6.13
C CYS A 69 5.39 0.81 7.21
N ARG A 70 4.28 1.55 7.15
CA ARG A 70 3.16 1.54 8.11
C ARG A 70 3.53 1.78 9.58
N ARG A 71 4.75 2.21 9.88
CA ARG A 71 5.17 2.53 11.26
C ARG A 71 4.61 3.88 11.67
N ARG A 72 4.31 4.03 12.96
CA ARG A 72 3.94 5.33 13.53
C ARG A 72 5.12 6.30 13.40
N MET A 73 4.82 7.53 13.00
CA MET A 73 5.79 8.59 12.83
C MET A 73 5.93 9.42 14.11
N LYS A 74 7.10 10.01 14.31
CA LYS A 74 7.33 11.06 15.30
C LYS A 74 6.93 12.39 14.66
N VAL A 75 5.87 12.99 15.16
CA VAL A 75 5.36 14.27 14.67
C VAL A 75 5.78 15.38 15.63
N GLN A 76 6.38 16.43 15.08
CA GLN A 76 6.64 17.68 15.77
C GLN A 76 5.74 18.77 15.18
N VAL A 77 4.79 19.25 15.98
CA VAL A 77 3.91 20.36 15.60
C VAL A 77 4.61 21.68 15.93
N THR A 78 4.54 22.64 15.01
CA THR A 78 5.08 24.00 15.13
C THR A 78 3.99 25.01 14.75
N PRO A 79 4.15 26.30 15.09
CA PRO A 79 3.18 27.32 14.68
C PRO A 79 3.04 27.48 13.15
N LEU A 80 4.06 27.05 12.39
CA LEU A 80 4.12 27.18 10.92
C LEU A 80 3.67 25.90 10.18
N GLY A 81 3.37 24.81 10.90
CA GLY A 81 3.09 23.51 10.29
C GLY A 81 3.58 22.35 11.17
N TRP A 82 3.91 21.21 10.58
CA TRP A 82 4.39 20.05 11.32
C TRP A 82 5.48 19.31 10.57
N ARG A 83 6.45 18.74 11.30
CA ARG A 83 7.45 17.82 10.75
C ARG A 83 7.14 16.41 11.22
N ALA A 84 7.06 15.46 10.29
CA ALA A 84 6.82 14.06 10.57
C ALA A 84 8.01 13.21 10.11
N GLU A 85 8.58 12.47 11.06
CA GLU A 85 9.76 11.62 10.85
C GLU A 85 9.44 10.15 11.14
N CYS A 86 9.81 9.26 10.22
CA CYS A 86 9.77 7.83 10.45
C CYS A 86 11.11 7.34 10.96
N SER A 87 11.09 6.47 11.98
CA SER A 87 12.29 5.89 12.58
C SER A 87 13.18 5.11 11.59
N ARG A 88 12.62 4.65 10.46
CA ARG A 88 13.37 3.91 9.42
C ARG A 88 13.76 4.76 8.22
N HIS A 89 12.91 5.72 7.85
CA HIS A 89 13.00 6.44 6.58
C HIS A 89 13.34 7.92 6.74
N GLY A 90 13.49 8.42 7.97
CA GLY A 90 13.73 9.84 8.21
C GLY A 90 12.48 10.69 7.94
N VAL A 91 12.69 11.98 7.66
CA VAL A 91 11.60 12.95 7.47
C VAL A 91 10.85 12.65 6.17
N ILE A 92 9.53 12.54 6.26
CA ILE A 92 8.68 12.16 5.11
C ILE A 92 7.63 13.24 4.79
N ALA A 93 7.29 14.10 5.76
CA ALA A 93 6.40 15.23 5.57
C ALA A 93 6.83 16.40 6.48
N SER A 94 6.70 17.62 5.99
CA SER A 94 7.07 18.86 6.67
C SER A 94 6.20 20.03 6.21
#